data_AF-A0A6G1RME9-F1
#
_entry.id   AF-A0A6G1RME9-F1
#
_cell.length_a   1.000
_cell.length_b   1.000
_cell.length_c   1.000
_cell.angle_alpha   90.00
_cell.angle_beta   90.00
_cell.angle_gamma   90.00
#
_symmetry.space_group_name_H-M   'P 1'
#
loop_
_entity.id
_entity.type
_entity.pdbx_description
1 polymer ?
#
loop_
_entity_poly.entity_id
_entity_poly.type
_entity_poly.pdbx_seq_one_letter_code
_entity_poly.pdbx_strand_id
1 'polypeptide(L)'
;FESVPNRDGRYTFGASCVSQCPYNYLATEVGSCTLVCPQNSQEVTVNNVQKCEKCSKPCPAVCYGLGVDFLKGVRAVNASNIKHFTGCTKIFGSLAFLPETFSGDASTNTSPLDPKLLHTFESLEELTGFLYIAAWPPDWQDLSVFQNLRVIRGRVLHNGAYSLTLQDLSVRALGLRALQEISSGMVLIHHNPQLCFLQKVPWGSIFRNPRQHLFETHNKPPEQCESEGLVCFHLCAHGHCWGPGPTQCVACERFLRGQECVASCNLLDGAVREHANGTRCLPCHP
;
A
#
# COMPACT_ATOMS: atom_id res chain seq x y z
N PHE A 1 2.08 31.54 28.66
CA PHE A 1 3.32 30.75 28.73
C PHE A 1 3.72 30.41 27.31
N GLU A 2 4.88 30.86 26.85
CA GLU A 2 5.45 30.44 25.57
C GLU A 2 6.40 29.26 25.81
N SER A 3 6.28 28.22 25.01
CA SER A 3 7.20 27.07 25.07
C SER A 3 8.49 27.42 24.34
N VAL A 4 9.62 27.28 25.04
CA VAL A 4 10.96 27.43 24.45
C VAL A 4 11.52 26.04 24.13
N PRO A 5 11.95 25.76 22.89
CA PRO A 5 12.53 24.46 22.53
C PRO A 5 13.79 24.15 23.35
N ASN A 6 13.82 23.00 24.02
CA ASN A 6 15.01 22.52 24.73
C ASN A 6 15.97 21.84 23.73
N ARG A 7 17.16 22.42 23.54
CA ARG A 7 18.20 21.90 22.63
C ARG A 7 18.73 20.51 23.01
N ASP A 8 18.70 20.17 24.29
CA ASP A 8 19.14 18.87 24.81
C ASP A 8 17.98 17.91 25.07
N GLY A 9 16.76 18.29 24.65
CA GLY A 9 15.58 17.45 24.75
C GLY A 9 15.76 16.13 23.98
N ARG A 10 15.35 15.03 24.59
CA ARG A 10 15.37 13.70 23.97
C ARG A 10 13.99 13.06 24.03
N TYR A 11 13.72 12.19 23.07
CA TYR A 11 12.55 11.35 23.01
C TYR A 11 12.84 9.98 23.64
N THR A 12 11.85 9.47 24.36
CA THR A 12 11.84 8.09 24.84
C THR A 12 11.51 7.14 23.69
N PHE A 13 12.39 6.17 23.46
CA PHE A 13 12.24 5.11 22.46
C PHE A 13 12.54 3.76 23.11
N GLY A 14 11.49 3.03 23.50
CA GLY A 14 11.63 1.82 24.31
C GLY A 14 12.38 2.11 25.62
N ALA A 15 13.53 1.49 25.81
CA ALA A 15 14.39 1.67 26.99
C ALA A 15 15.56 2.65 26.75
N SER A 16 15.50 3.49 25.71
CA SER A 16 16.58 4.40 25.33
C SER A 16 16.08 5.83 25.06
N CYS A 17 16.98 6.81 25.17
CA CYS A 17 16.72 8.21 24.87
C CYS A 17 17.39 8.61 23.56
N VAL A 18 16.61 9.06 22.57
CA VAL A 18 17.08 9.43 21.23
C VAL A 18 16.84 10.92 20.97
N SER A 19 17.71 11.56 20.19
CA SER A 19 17.52 12.97 19.81
C SER A 19 16.37 13.14 18.81
N GLN A 20 16.14 12.14 17.96
CA GLN A 20 15.07 12.10 16.98
C GLN A 20 14.46 10.70 16.95
N CYS A 21 13.15 10.62 16.75
CA CYS A 21 12.50 9.34 16.61
C CYS A 21 13.00 8.60 15.36
N PRO A 22 13.22 7.27 15.46
CA PRO A 22 13.63 6.47 14.31
C PRO A 22 12.60 6.54 13.17
N TYR A 23 13.05 6.15 11.98
CA TYR A 23 12.16 6.05 10.81
C TYR A 23 10.90 5.24 11.12
N ASN A 24 9.76 5.66 10.56
CA ASN A 24 8.43 5.06 10.75
C ASN A 24 7.82 5.19 12.16
N TYR A 25 8.49 5.87 13.10
CA TYR A 25 7.93 6.28 14.39
C TYR A 25 7.44 7.72 14.37
N LEU A 26 6.43 7.98 15.20
CA LEU A 26 5.80 9.28 15.40
C LEU A 26 6.34 9.93 16.67
N ALA A 27 6.86 11.15 16.55
CA ALA A 27 7.26 11.92 17.73
C ALA A 27 6.02 12.55 18.39
N THR A 28 5.86 12.35 19.70
CA THR A 28 4.77 12.95 20.48
C THR A 28 5.20 14.24 21.18
N GLU A 29 4.24 15.10 21.51
CA GLU A 29 4.48 16.28 22.35
C GLU A 29 5.04 15.93 23.75
N VAL A 30 4.71 14.74 24.27
CA VAL A 30 5.17 14.27 25.59
C VAL A 30 6.60 13.71 25.57
N GLY A 31 7.32 13.83 24.45
CA GLY A 31 8.70 13.39 24.34
C GLY A 31 8.84 11.86 24.22
N SER A 32 7.94 11.21 23.48
CA SER A 32 8.03 9.77 23.18
C SER A 32 7.93 9.47 21.69
N CYS A 33 8.47 8.33 21.28
CA CYS A 33 8.33 7.78 19.94
C CYS A 33 7.27 6.68 19.96
N THR A 34 6.18 6.86 19.22
CA THR A 34 5.05 5.92 19.16
C THR A 34 4.77 5.48 17.73
N LEU A 35 4.04 4.38 17.57
CA LEU A 35 3.57 3.89 16.27
C LEU A 35 2.14 4.35 15.96
N VAL A 36 1.38 4.70 17.00
CA VAL A 36 0.00 5.18 16.94
C VAL A 36 -0.12 6.42 17.81
N CYS A 37 -0.74 7.47 17.29
CA CYS A 37 -0.95 8.68 18.04
C CYS A 37 -1.88 8.45 19.25
N PRO A 38 -1.59 9.06 20.42
CA PRO A 38 -2.48 9.02 21.57
C PRO A 38 -3.90 9.52 21.26
N GLN A 39 -4.86 9.19 22.13
CA GLN A 39 -6.22 9.74 22.04
C GLN A 39 -6.19 11.28 22.02
N ASN A 40 -7.10 11.88 21.25
CA ASN A 40 -7.19 13.34 21.02
C ASN A 40 -5.95 13.97 20.36
N SER A 41 -5.15 13.17 19.64
CA SER A 41 -4.06 13.66 18.80
C SER A 41 -4.14 13.11 17.39
N GLN A 42 -3.58 13.84 16.44
CA GLN A 42 -3.58 13.52 15.02
C GLN A 42 -2.16 13.39 14.50
N GLU A 43 -1.99 12.52 13.49
CA GLU A 43 -0.72 12.39 12.78
C GLU A 43 -0.57 13.55 11.79
N VAL A 44 0.47 14.35 11.98
CA VAL A 44 0.85 15.44 11.08
C VAL A 44 2.23 15.20 10.50
N THR A 45 2.46 15.69 9.28
CA THR A 45 3.80 15.65 8.67
C THR A 45 4.36 17.06 8.65
N VAL A 46 5.40 17.30 9.45
CA VAL A 46 6.08 18.60 9.57
C VAL A 46 7.54 18.41 9.16
N ASN A 47 7.99 19.10 8.12
CA ASN A 47 9.36 18.99 7.58
C ASN A 47 9.77 17.54 7.28
N ASN A 48 8.89 16.76 6.61
CA ASN A 48 9.06 15.33 6.33
C ASN A 48 9.19 14.40 7.55
N VAL A 49 8.93 14.91 8.76
CA VAL A 49 8.88 14.09 9.98
C VAL A 49 7.42 13.92 10.40
N GLN A 50 7.03 12.68 10.66
CA GLN A 50 5.69 12.36 11.14
C GLN A 50 5.63 12.54 12.67
N LYS A 51 4.64 13.29 13.14
CA LYS A 51 4.48 13.65 14.56
C LYS A 51 3.02 13.50 14.99
N CYS A 52 2.80 13.39 16.29
CA CYS A 52 1.48 13.45 16.89
C CYS A 52 1.29 14.80 17.56
N GLU A 53 0.31 15.55 17.07
CA GLU A 53 -0.08 16.85 17.63
C GLU A 53 -1.48 16.77 18.21
N LYS A 54 -1.71 17.42 19.35
CA LYS A 54 -3.04 17.48 19.96
C LYS A 54 -4.00 18.26 19.07
N CYS A 55 -5.22 17.74 18.94
CA CYS A 55 -6.26 18.43 18.20
C CYS A 55 -6.77 19.62 19.02
N SER A 56 -6.69 20.85 18.49
CA SER A 56 -7.26 22.05 19.16
C SER A 56 -8.80 22.10 19.13
N LYS A 57 -9.39 21.30 18.24
CA LYS A 57 -10.84 21.06 18.04
C LYS A 57 -11.07 19.54 18.10
N PRO A 58 -12.32 19.05 18.03
CA PRO A 58 -12.55 17.62 17.78
C PRO A 58 -11.71 17.16 16.58
N CYS A 59 -10.95 16.07 16.76
CA CYS A 59 -10.06 15.59 15.70
C CYS A 59 -10.86 15.30 14.42
N PRO A 60 -10.28 15.56 13.24
CA PRO A 60 -10.94 15.22 11.99
C PRO A 60 -11.25 13.73 11.94
N ALA A 61 -12.37 13.38 11.28
CA ALA A 61 -12.70 11.99 11.04
C ALA A 61 -11.58 11.33 10.22
N VAL A 62 -11.11 10.18 10.69
CA VAL A 62 -10.09 9.36 10.03
C VAL A 62 -10.64 7.97 9.77
N CYS A 63 -10.04 7.28 8.80
CA CYS A 63 -10.41 5.91 8.51
C CYS A 63 -9.59 4.95 9.35
N TYR A 64 -10.25 4.24 10.26
CA TYR A 64 -9.61 3.19 11.04
C TYR A 64 -9.62 1.86 10.29
N GLY A 65 -8.51 1.14 10.36
CA GLY A 65 -8.38 -0.24 9.87
C GLY A 65 -8.54 -1.25 11.00
N LEU A 66 -8.40 -2.52 10.65
CA LEU A 66 -8.49 -3.63 11.60
C LEU A 66 -7.47 -3.46 12.73
N GLY A 67 -7.91 -3.77 13.96
CA GLY A 67 -7.09 -3.66 15.17
C GLY A 67 -7.08 -2.27 15.82
N VAL A 68 -7.82 -1.30 15.27
CA VAL A 68 -7.87 0.09 15.77
C VAL A 68 -9.32 0.51 16.02
N ASP A 69 -9.54 1.26 17.12
CA ASP A 69 -10.83 1.86 17.50
C ASP A 69 -12.01 0.85 17.44
N PHE A 70 -13.12 1.19 16.79
CA PHE A 70 -14.30 0.34 16.62
C PHE A 70 -14.04 -0.96 15.83
N LEU A 71 -12.91 -1.08 15.14
CA LEU A 71 -12.46 -2.31 14.48
C LEU A 71 -11.47 -3.12 15.32
N LYS A 72 -11.28 -2.76 16.59
CA LYS A 72 -10.50 -3.57 17.54
C LYS A 72 -11.19 -4.91 17.77
N GLY A 73 -10.46 -6.01 17.55
CA GLY A 73 -10.98 -7.37 17.66
C GLY A 73 -11.66 -7.90 16.39
N VAL A 74 -11.86 -7.06 15.38
CA VAL A 74 -12.33 -7.51 14.06
C VAL A 74 -11.17 -8.12 13.29
N ARG A 75 -11.35 -9.35 12.80
CA ARG A 75 -10.27 -10.14 12.17
C ARG A 75 -10.12 -9.89 10.67
N ALA A 76 -11.21 -9.58 9.97
CA ALA A 76 -11.23 -9.46 8.52
C ALA A 76 -12.19 -8.36 8.05
N VAL A 77 -11.90 -7.82 6.86
CA VAL A 77 -12.86 -7.02 6.09
C VAL A 77 -14.02 -7.92 5.69
N ASN A 78 -15.25 -7.43 5.80
CA ASN A 78 -16.46 -8.20 5.48
C ASN A 78 -17.60 -7.27 5.03
N ALA A 79 -18.76 -7.84 4.72
CA ALA A 79 -19.92 -7.09 4.24
C ALA A 79 -20.44 -6.03 5.21
N SER A 80 -20.26 -6.21 6.54
CA SER A 80 -20.75 -5.27 7.54
C SER A 80 -19.82 -4.07 7.74
N ASN A 81 -18.50 -4.24 7.56
CA ASN A 81 -17.53 -3.19 7.82
C ASN A 81 -16.97 -2.47 6.57
N ILE A 82 -17.10 -3.04 5.36
CA ILE A 82 -16.42 -2.52 4.17
C ILE A 82 -16.77 -1.05 3.85
N LYS A 83 -18.01 -0.62 4.13
CA LYS A 83 -18.47 0.73 3.84
C LYS A 83 -17.74 1.81 4.62
N HIS A 84 -17.13 1.47 5.77
CA HIS A 84 -16.32 2.40 6.55
C HIS A 84 -15.04 2.84 5.83
N PHE A 85 -14.62 2.13 4.78
CA PHE A 85 -13.43 2.47 3.99
C PHE A 85 -13.73 3.37 2.77
N THR A 86 -14.99 3.79 2.58
CA THR A 86 -15.40 4.58 1.41
C THR A 86 -14.73 5.95 1.40
N GLY A 87 -13.97 6.23 0.33
CA GLY A 87 -13.27 7.51 0.13
C GLY A 87 -12.00 7.65 0.99
N CYS A 88 -11.55 6.58 1.64
CA CYS A 88 -10.38 6.61 2.51
C CYS A 88 -9.08 6.59 1.69
N THR A 89 -8.33 7.69 1.72
CA THR A 89 -7.00 7.77 1.13
C THR A 89 -5.90 7.26 2.05
N LYS A 90 -6.12 7.31 3.36
CA LYS A 90 -5.22 6.77 4.38
C LYS A 90 -5.99 5.97 5.42
N ILE A 91 -5.57 4.73 5.66
CA ILE A 91 -6.16 3.84 6.66
C ILE A 91 -5.20 3.65 7.84
N PHE A 92 -5.67 4.03 9.02
CA PHE A 92 -5.00 3.86 10.30
C PHE A 92 -5.32 2.49 10.90
N GLY A 93 -4.56 1.48 10.50
CA GLY A 93 -4.75 0.09 10.91
C GLY A 93 -4.33 -0.85 9.80
N SER A 94 -4.86 -2.07 9.83
CA SER A 94 -4.52 -3.12 8.87
C SER A 94 -5.73 -3.52 8.03
N LEU A 95 -5.49 -4.20 6.91
CA LEU A 95 -6.54 -4.83 6.10
C LEU A 95 -6.23 -6.32 5.99
N ALA A 96 -7.25 -7.15 6.20
CA ALA A 96 -7.16 -8.60 6.10
C ALA A 96 -8.37 -9.15 5.35
N PHE A 97 -8.13 -9.99 4.34
CA PHE A 97 -9.15 -10.65 3.53
C PHE A 97 -8.97 -12.15 3.68
N LEU A 98 -9.94 -12.79 4.32
CA LEU A 98 -9.90 -14.21 4.69
C LEU A 98 -11.00 -14.97 3.96
N PRO A 99 -11.01 -16.31 3.96
CA PRO A 99 -12.10 -17.07 3.34
C PRO A 99 -13.49 -16.62 3.79
N GLU A 100 -13.68 -16.33 5.09
CA GLU A 100 -14.94 -15.82 5.62
C GLU A 100 -15.37 -14.46 5.07
N THR A 101 -14.44 -13.65 4.52
CA THR A 101 -14.78 -12.42 3.81
C THR A 101 -15.70 -12.70 2.63
N PHE A 102 -15.43 -13.78 1.87
CA PHE A 102 -16.14 -14.10 0.63
C PHE A 102 -17.15 -15.23 0.78
N SER A 103 -17.01 -16.12 1.78
CA SER A 103 -18.02 -17.15 2.07
C SER A 103 -19.12 -16.66 3.03
N GLY A 104 -18.92 -15.51 3.69
CA GLY A 104 -19.72 -15.09 4.83
C GLY A 104 -19.40 -15.89 6.09
N ASP A 105 -20.00 -15.47 7.20
CA ASP A 105 -19.82 -16.07 8.51
C ASP A 105 -21.16 -16.21 9.23
N ALA A 106 -21.63 -17.45 9.37
CA ALA A 106 -22.89 -17.78 10.03
C ALA A 106 -22.87 -17.45 11.53
N SER A 107 -21.71 -17.49 12.19
CA SER A 107 -21.59 -17.24 13.63
C SER A 107 -21.86 -15.78 14.00
N THR A 108 -21.48 -14.87 13.10
CA THR A 108 -21.71 -13.42 13.24
C THR A 108 -22.90 -12.93 12.41
N ASN A 109 -23.64 -13.84 11.76
CA ASN A 109 -24.71 -13.54 10.81
C ASN A 109 -24.28 -12.55 9.72
N THR A 110 -23.03 -12.66 9.26
CA THR A 110 -22.44 -11.79 8.24
C THR A 110 -22.58 -12.44 6.88
N SER A 111 -23.22 -11.76 5.93
CA SER A 111 -23.33 -12.24 4.56
C SER A 111 -21.97 -12.24 3.84
N PRO A 112 -21.79 -13.06 2.79
CA PRO A 112 -20.69 -12.92 1.84
C PRO A 112 -20.50 -11.47 1.39
N LEU A 113 -19.25 -11.03 1.27
CA LEU A 113 -18.93 -9.75 0.66
C LEU A 113 -19.17 -9.80 -0.85
N ASP A 114 -19.95 -8.86 -1.40
CA ASP A 114 -20.02 -8.65 -2.84
C ASP A 114 -18.64 -8.15 -3.36
N PRO A 115 -17.96 -8.89 -4.26
CA PRO A 115 -16.65 -8.51 -4.80
C PRO A 115 -16.60 -7.09 -5.37
N LYS A 116 -17.71 -6.56 -5.91
CA LYS A 116 -17.77 -5.19 -6.44
C LYS A 116 -17.50 -4.13 -5.38
N LEU A 117 -17.77 -4.42 -4.11
CA LEU A 117 -17.51 -3.49 -3.01
C LEU A 117 -16.01 -3.33 -2.74
N LEU A 118 -15.14 -4.20 -3.24
CA LEU A 118 -13.68 -4.05 -3.11
C LEU A 118 -13.15 -2.79 -3.82
N HIS A 119 -13.87 -2.26 -4.82
CA HIS A 119 -13.51 -0.98 -5.46
C HIS A 119 -13.52 0.22 -4.48
N THR A 120 -14.10 0.06 -3.29
CA THR A 120 -13.98 1.01 -2.17
C THR A 120 -12.53 1.39 -1.88
N PHE A 121 -11.59 0.46 -2.10
CA PHE A 121 -10.16 0.68 -1.84
C PHE A 121 -9.40 1.38 -2.97
N GLU A 122 -10.03 1.72 -4.10
CA GLU A 122 -9.35 2.40 -5.21
C GLU A 122 -8.78 3.76 -4.80
N SER A 123 -9.40 4.44 -3.84
CA SER A 123 -8.91 5.72 -3.32
C SER A 123 -7.74 5.59 -2.33
N LEU A 124 -7.43 4.37 -1.87
CA LEU A 124 -6.42 4.13 -0.83
C LEU A 124 -5.01 4.38 -1.36
N GLU A 125 -4.27 5.26 -0.69
CA GLU A 125 -2.88 5.59 -1.00
C GLU A 125 -1.90 5.17 0.11
N GLU A 126 -2.32 5.17 1.37
CA GLU A 126 -1.44 4.83 2.50
C GLU A 126 -2.13 3.90 3.50
N LEU A 127 -1.45 2.81 3.86
CA LEU A 127 -1.87 1.86 4.89
C LEU A 127 -0.85 1.85 6.04
N THR A 128 -1.27 2.17 7.27
CA THR A 128 -0.32 2.29 8.39
C THR A 128 0.08 0.94 9.01
N GLY A 129 -0.77 -0.07 8.89
CA GLY A 129 -0.54 -1.43 9.39
C GLY A 129 -0.03 -2.37 8.30
N PHE A 130 -0.60 -3.57 8.25
CA PHE A 130 -0.28 -4.60 7.25
C PHE A 130 -1.45 -4.84 6.29
N LEU A 131 -1.14 -5.42 5.13
CA LEU A 131 -2.11 -5.99 4.19
C LEU A 131 -1.95 -7.52 4.17
N TYR A 132 -3.02 -8.25 4.49
CA TYR A 132 -3.05 -9.70 4.46
C TYR A 132 -4.20 -10.19 3.56
N ILE A 133 -3.88 -11.05 2.59
CA ILE A 133 -4.88 -11.61 1.68
C ILE A 133 -4.67 -13.12 1.62
N ALA A 134 -5.60 -13.86 2.19
CA ALA A 134 -5.66 -15.32 2.19
C ALA A 134 -6.87 -15.87 1.42
N ALA A 135 -7.70 -14.98 0.87
CA ALA A 135 -8.74 -15.29 -0.09
C ALA A 135 -8.96 -14.08 -0.98
N TRP A 136 -9.34 -14.32 -2.23
CA TRP A 136 -9.65 -13.28 -3.21
C TRP A 136 -10.70 -13.81 -4.20
N PRO A 137 -11.50 -12.94 -4.86
CA PRO A 137 -12.45 -13.40 -5.85
C PRO A 137 -11.76 -14.22 -6.96
N PRO A 138 -12.28 -15.41 -7.32
CA PRO A 138 -11.60 -16.33 -8.22
C PRO A 138 -11.49 -15.81 -9.66
N ASP A 139 -12.43 -14.97 -10.09
CA ASP A 139 -12.46 -14.40 -11.44
C ASP A 139 -11.54 -13.19 -11.59
N TRP A 140 -10.90 -12.75 -10.51
CA TRP A 140 -10.05 -11.56 -10.51
C TRP A 140 -8.59 -11.93 -10.72
N GLN A 141 -7.97 -11.26 -11.69
CA GLN A 141 -6.64 -11.60 -12.17
C GLN A 141 -5.51 -10.91 -11.39
N ASP A 142 -5.83 -9.90 -10.59
CA ASP A 142 -4.85 -9.11 -9.82
C ASP A 142 -5.50 -8.43 -8.59
N LEU A 143 -4.70 -7.61 -7.90
CA LEU A 143 -5.11 -6.80 -6.75
C LEU A 143 -5.30 -5.32 -7.13
N SER A 144 -5.70 -5.03 -8.37
CA SER A 144 -5.80 -3.66 -8.91
C SER A 144 -6.76 -2.72 -8.17
N VAL A 145 -7.62 -3.22 -7.29
CA VAL A 145 -8.35 -2.35 -6.34
C VAL A 145 -7.42 -1.56 -5.43
N PHE A 146 -6.19 -2.02 -5.22
CA PHE A 146 -5.13 -1.30 -4.52
C PHE A 146 -4.13 -0.63 -5.47
N GLN A 147 -4.49 -0.38 -6.74
CA GLN A 147 -3.57 0.19 -7.74
C GLN A 147 -3.01 1.57 -7.37
N ASN A 148 -3.67 2.31 -6.48
CA ASN A 148 -3.24 3.63 -6.00
C ASN A 148 -2.53 3.58 -4.64
N LEU A 149 -2.39 2.39 -4.02
CA LEU A 149 -1.68 2.21 -2.76
C LEU A 149 -0.19 2.48 -2.98
N ARG A 150 0.34 3.50 -2.31
CA ARG A 150 1.73 3.98 -2.45
C ARG A 150 2.63 3.50 -1.34
N VAL A 151 2.10 3.43 -0.12
CA VAL A 151 2.89 3.14 1.08
C VAL A 151 2.18 2.14 1.98
N ILE A 152 2.90 1.08 2.36
CA ILE A 152 2.55 0.21 3.48
C ILE A 152 3.55 0.47 4.59
N ARG A 153 3.11 1.10 5.69
CA ARG A 153 4.03 1.49 6.78
C ARG A 153 4.49 0.28 7.59
N GLY A 154 3.66 -0.75 7.79
CA GLY A 154 4.04 -1.89 8.63
C GLY A 154 4.34 -1.52 10.08
N ARG A 155 3.62 -0.55 10.66
CA ARG A 155 3.72 -0.21 12.10
C ARG A 155 3.07 -1.29 12.97
N VAL A 156 2.11 -2.00 12.40
CA VAL A 156 1.57 -3.26 12.91
C VAL A 156 1.86 -4.32 11.87
N LEU A 157 2.29 -5.51 12.31
CA LEU A 157 2.73 -6.59 11.44
C LEU A 157 1.88 -7.84 11.67
N HIS A 158 1.47 -8.51 10.60
CA HIS A 158 0.84 -9.81 10.65
C HIS A 158 1.83 -10.83 11.24
N ASN A 159 1.37 -11.59 12.24
CA ASN A 159 2.21 -12.49 13.05
C ASN A 159 3.47 -11.82 13.63
N GLY A 160 3.45 -10.49 13.81
CA GLY A 160 4.58 -9.72 14.33
C GLY A 160 5.75 -9.54 13.35
N ALA A 161 5.66 -10.04 12.11
CA ALA A 161 6.77 -10.04 11.16
C ALA A 161 6.45 -9.46 9.77
N TYR A 162 5.23 -9.63 9.27
CA TYR A 162 4.90 -9.35 7.87
C TYR A 162 4.03 -8.10 7.69
N SER A 163 4.41 -7.22 6.77
CA SER A 163 3.62 -6.04 6.39
C SER A 163 2.77 -6.26 5.15
N LEU A 164 3.17 -7.21 4.30
CA LEU A 164 2.39 -7.70 3.17
C LEU A 164 2.42 -9.23 3.19
N THR A 165 1.26 -9.86 3.17
CA THR A 165 1.13 -11.31 3.07
C THR A 165 0.07 -11.68 2.04
N LEU A 166 0.44 -12.47 1.04
CA LEU A 166 -0.44 -12.97 -0.02
C LEU A 166 -0.32 -14.49 -0.08
N GLN A 167 -1.42 -15.21 0.16
CA GLN A 167 -1.40 -16.66 0.14
C GLN A 167 -2.67 -17.26 -0.46
N ASP A 168 -2.49 -18.42 -1.10
CA ASP A 168 -3.59 -19.25 -1.60
C ASP A 168 -4.50 -18.51 -2.62
N LEU A 169 -3.93 -17.59 -3.39
CA LEU A 169 -4.66 -16.77 -4.36
C LEU A 169 -4.55 -17.33 -5.79
N SER A 170 -5.58 -17.07 -6.59
CA SER A 170 -5.65 -17.43 -8.02
C SER A 170 -5.25 -16.29 -8.96
N VAL A 171 -4.69 -15.19 -8.42
CA VAL A 171 -4.27 -14.02 -9.20
C VAL A 171 -3.06 -14.34 -10.08
N ARG A 172 -2.96 -13.67 -11.23
CA ARG A 172 -1.86 -13.78 -12.19
C ARG A 172 -0.80 -12.70 -12.04
N ALA A 173 -1.17 -11.55 -11.49
CA ALA A 173 -0.28 -10.42 -11.25
C ALA A 173 -0.63 -9.71 -9.93
N LEU A 174 0.27 -8.86 -9.44
CA LEU A 174 0.00 -8.08 -8.23
C LEU A 174 -0.88 -6.86 -8.52
N GLY A 175 -0.60 -6.10 -9.58
CA GLY A 175 -1.39 -4.91 -9.93
C GLY A 175 -1.20 -3.71 -9.01
N LEU A 176 -0.20 -3.74 -8.10
CA LEU A 176 0.09 -2.68 -7.12
C LEU A 176 0.96 -1.56 -7.73
N ARG A 177 0.55 -1.03 -8.89
CA ARG A 177 1.38 -0.15 -9.74
C ARG A 177 1.93 1.10 -9.04
N ALA A 178 1.20 1.66 -8.07
CA ALA A 178 1.62 2.85 -7.34
C ALA A 178 2.49 2.56 -6.11
N LEU A 179 2.70 1.29 -5.73
CA LEU A 179 3.41 0.92 -4.51
C LEU A 179 4.89 1.26 -4.66
N GLN A 180 5.35 2.19 -3.83
CA GLN A 180 6.71 2.73 -3.87
C GLN A 180 7.47 2.49 -2.58
N GLU A 181 6.77 2.16 -1.50
CA GLU A 181 7.41 1.99 -0.20
C GLU A 181 6.71 0.94 0.68
N ILE A 182 7.52 0.05 1.26
CA ILE A 182 7.17 -0.78 2.42
C ILE A 182 8.12 -0.40 3.55
N SER A 183 7.63 0.42 4.49
CA SER A 183 8.48 1.10 5.48
C SER A 183 9.07 0.16 6.54
N SER A 184 8.39 -0.95 6.84
CA SER A 184 8.79 -1.95 7.83
C SER A 184 8.10 -3.29 7.55
N GLY A 185 8.60 -4.36 8.16
CA GLY A 185 8.08 -5.72 8.01
C GLY A 185 8.60 -6.44 6.77
N MET A 186 8.56 -7.76 6.85
CA MET A 186 8.88 -8.66 5.73
C MET A 186 7.67 -8.77 4.79
N VAL A 187 7.92 -9.24 3.57
CA VAL A 187 6.87 -9.59 2.61
C VAL A 187 6.83 -11.10 2.49
N LEU A 188 5.64 -11.69 2.52
CA LEU A 188 5.43 -13.14 2.39
C LEU A 188 4.43 -13.41 1.28
N ILE A 189 4.85 -14.06 0.19
CA ILE A 189 3.98 -14.39 -0.95
C ILE A 189 4.13 -15.86 -1.27
N HIS A 190 3.12 -16.68 -1.01
CA HIS A 190 3.26 -18.12 -1.23
C HIS A 190 1.98 -18.85 -1.62
N HIS A 191 2.11 -20.02 -2.23
CA HIS A 191 0.97 -20.83 -2.71
C HIS A 191 0.04 -20.06 -3.66
N ASN A 192 0.59 -19.24 -4.56
CA ASN A 192 -0.17 -18.56 -5.61
C ASN A 192 0.24 -19.16 -6.98
N PRO A 193 -0.33 -20.31 -7.38
CA PRO A 193 0.20 -21.13 -8.48
C PRO A 193 0.09 -20.47 -9.87
N GLN A 194 -0.69 -19.40 -10.01
CA GLN A 194 -0.84 -18.65 -11.26
C GLN A 194 -0.08 -17.31 -11.25
N LEU A 195 0.48 -16.91 -10.11
CA LEU A 195 1.06 -15.59 -9.92
C LEU A 195 2.42 -15.47 -10.59
N CYS A 196 2.52 -14.56 -11.56
CA CYS A 196 3.73 -14.17 -12.26
C CYS A 196 4.20 -12.77 -11.80
N PHE A 197 5.27 -12.27 -12.42
CA PHE A 197 5.81 -10.90 -12.24
C PHE A 197 6.50 -10.59 -10.90
N LEU A 198 6.49 -11.49 -9.91
CA LEU A 198 7.14 -11.25 -8.61
C LEU A 198 8.62 -10.86 -8.73
N GLN A 199 9.37 -11.53 -9.60
CA GLN A 199 10.78 -11.24 -9.87
C GLN A 199 11.02 -9.95 -10.66
N LYS A 200 9.97 -9.41 -11.30
CA LYS A 200 10.03 -8.16 -12.07
C LYS A 200 9.75 -6.94 -11.19
N VAL A 201 9.32 -7.13 -9.94
CA VAL A 201 9.15 -6.06 -8.97
C VAL A 201 10.51 -5.76 -8.30
N PRO A 202 10.97 -4.50 -8.26
CA PRO A 202 12.24 -4.14 -7.65
C PRO A 202 12.12 -4.05 -6.12
N TRP A 203 11.92 -5.17 -5.43
CA TRP A 203 11.69 -5.21 -3.97
C TRP A 203 12.75 -4.46 -3.15
N GLY A 204 14.02 -4.55 -3.57
CA GLY A 204 15.12 -3.85 -2.91
C GLY A 204 15.02 -2.32 -2.94
N SER A 205 14.32 -1.72 -3.92
CA SER A 205 14.14 -0.27 -3.99
C SER A 205 12.95 0.24 -3.19
N ILE A 206 11.97 -0.63 -2.89
CA ILE A 206 10.78 -0.24 -2.11
C ILE A 206 10.93 -0.54 -0.61
N PHE A 207 11.90 -1.38 -0.21
CA PHE A 207 12.24 -1.59 1.19
C PHE A 207 13.05 -0.42 1.76
N ARG A 208 12.80 -0.11 3.04
CA ARG A 208 13.49 0.98 3.77
C ARG A 208 14.57 0.49 4.72
N ASN A 209 14.52 -0.78 5.12
CA ASN A 209 15.47 -1.39 6.04
C ASN A 209 16.16 -2.59 5.36
N PRO A 210 17.51 -2.69 5.42
CA PRO A 210 18.26 -3.77 4.78
C PRO A 210 17.94 -5.18 5.31
N ARG A 211 17.27 -5.28 6.47
CA ARG A 211 16.79 -6.56 6.99
C ARG A 211 15.49 -7.03 6.34
N GLN A 212 14.77 -6.16 5.63
CA GLN A 212 13.54 -6.55 4.96
C GLN A 212 13.83 -7.49 3.80
N HIS A 213 12.96 -8.48 3.64
CA HIS A 213 13.12 -9.51 2.63
C HIS A 213 11.76 -9.96 2.10
N LEU A 214 11.73 -10.38 0.83
CA LEU A 214 10.61 -11.10 0.23
C LEU A 214 10.81 -12.60 0.45
N PHE A 215 9.94 -13.23 1.23
CA PHE A 215 9.83 -14.68 1.32
C PHE A 215 8.80 -15.16 0.31
N GLU A 216 9.23 -15.96 -0.66
CA GLU A 216 8.36 -16.52 -1.67
C GLU A 216 8.55 -18.02 -1.82
N THR A 217 7.45 -18.75 -1.97
CA THR A 217 7.48 -20.21 -2.17
C THR A 217 6.19 -20.70 -2.80
N HIS A 218 6.24 -21.76 -3.62
CA HIS A 218 5.06 -22.33 -4.27
C HIS A 218 4.22 -21.33 -5.09
N ASN A 219 4.87 -20.33 -5.71
CA ASN A 219 4.27 -19.49 -6.74
C ASN A 219 4.63 -20.04 -8.13
N LYS A 220 4.10 -19.44 -9.20
CA LYS A 220 4.43 -19.88 -10.55
C LYS A 220 5.93 -19.64 -10.87
N PRO A 221 6.66 -20.64 -11.39
CA PRO A 221 8.07 -20.46 -11.75
C PRO A 221 8.27 -19.38 -12.82
N PRO A 222 9.29 -18.52 -12.69
CA PRO A 222 9.54 -17.44 -13.66
C PRO A 222 9.68 -17.92 -15.10
N GLU A 223 10.30 -19.08 -15.32
CA GLU A 223 10.55 -19.64 -16.65
C GLU A 223 9.23 -20.01 -17.34
N GLN A 224 8.25 -20.51 -16.58
CA GLN A 224 6.92 -20.83 -17.10
C GLN A 224 6.14 -19.56 -17.46
N CYS A 225 6.25 -18.51 -16.62
CA CYS A 225 5.67 -17.20 -16.92
C CYS A 225 6.23 -16.65 -18.24
N GLU A 226 7.53 -16.73 -18.45
CA GLU A 226 8.19 -16.26 -19.67
C GLU A 226 7.79 -17.08 -20.91
N SER A 227 7.65 -18.40 -20.78
CA SER A 227 7.18 -19.25 -21.90
C SER A 227 5.74 -18.96 -22.34
N GLU A 228 4.92 -18.43 -21.42
CA GLU A 228 3.54 -18.02 -21.69
C GLU A 228 3.44 -16.56 -22.17
N GLY A 229 4.57 -15.87 -22.35
CA GLY A 229 4.60 -14.47 -22.75
C GLY A 229 4.17 -13.49 -21.65
N LEU A 230 4.13 -13.93 -20.38
CA LEU A 230 3.81 -13.08 -19.23
C LEU A 230 5.06 -12.31 -18.79
N VAL A 231 5.46 -11.36 -19.64
CA VAL A 231 6.61 -10.48 -19.44
C VAL A 231 6.19 -9.02 -19.31
N CYS A 232 7.07 -8.19 -18.75
CA CYS A 232 6.80 -6.76 -18.67
C CYS A 232 6.66 -6.14 -20.06
N PHE A 233 5.84 -5.09 -20.14
CA PHE A 233 5.72 -4.32 -21.37
C PHE A 233 7.08 -3.73 -21.78
N HIS A 234 7.38 -3.71 -23.08
CA HIS A 234 8.71 -3.37 -23.58
C HIS A 234 9.16 -1.94 -23.27
N LEU A 235 8.24 -1.02 -22.92
CA LEU A 235 8.57 0.33 -22.46
C LEU A 235 8.70 0.46 -20.94
N CYS A 236 8.62 -0.63 -20.18
CA CYS A 236 8.92 -0.62 -18.76
C CYS A 236 10.44 -0.53 -18.54
N ALA A 237 10.88 0.53 -17.88
CA ALA A 237 12.29 0.76 -17.60
C ALA A 237 12.88 -0.40 -16.78
N HIS A 238 14.06 -0.86 -17.19
CA HIS A 238 14.78 -1.99 -16.57
C HIS A 238 14.00 -3.32 -16.53
N GLY A 239 12.91 -3.44 -17.30
CA GLY A 239 12.04 -4.61 -17.25
C GLY A 239 11.30 -4.75 -15.91
N HIS A 240 11.06 -3.65 -15.19
CA HIS A 240 10.36 -3.66 -13.91
C HIS A 240 8.87 -3.34 -14.06
N CYS A 241 8.01 -4.24 -13.57
CA CYS A 241 6.55 -4.06 -13.63
C CYS A 241 5.82 -4.85 -12.54
N TRP A 242 4.56 -4.46 -12.29
CA TRP A 242 3.63 -5.09 -11.35
C TRP A 242 2.66 -6.08 -11.99
N GLY A 243 2.74 -6.25 -13.31
CA GLY A 243 1.82 -7.02 -14.13
C GLY A 243 2.00 -6.74 -15.62
N PRO A 244 1.10 -7.26 -16.46
CA PRO A 244 1.16 -7.09 -17.91
C PRO A 244 0.72 -5.69 -18.35
N GLY A 245 1.22 -5.25 -19.52
CA GLY A 245 0.73 -4.05 -20.20
C GLY A 245 1.40 -2.73 -19.78
N PRO A 246 1.10 -1.64 -20.51
CA PRO A 246 1.78 -0.35 -20.36
C PRO A 246 1.44 0.40 -19.07
N THR A 247 0.39 -0.01 -18.34
CA THR A 247 -0.05 0.62 -17.10
C THR A 247 0.63 0.08 -15.84
N GLN A 248 1.35 -1.03 -15.96
CA GLN A 248 1.92 -1.76 -14.84
C GLN A 248 3.42 -1.52 -14.66
N CYS A 249 4.05 -0.71 -15.51
CA CYS A 249 5.46 -0.39 -15.38
C CYS A 249 5.74 0.37 -14.07
N VAL A 250 6.84 0.02 -13.39
CA VAL A 250 7.31 0.79 -12.22
C VAL A 250 7.76 2.19 -12.65
N ALA A 251 8.43 2.27 -13.80
CA ALA A 251 8.77 3.52 -14.47
C ALA A 251 8.75 3.30 -15.99
N CYS A 252 8.43 4.34 -16.76
CA CYS A 252 8.49 4.30 -18.21
C CYS A 252 9.91 4.61 -18.70
N GLU A 253 10.38 3.89 -19.72
CA GLU A 253 11.64 4.19 -20.41
C GLU A 253 11.57 5.53 -21.17
N ARG A 254 10.38 5.85 -21.68
CA ARG A 254 10.12 7.02 -22.54
C ARG A 254 9.18 8.00 -21.85
N PHE A 255 7.92 8.05 -22.30
CA PHE A 255 6.94 8.99 -21.80
C PHE A 255 5.80 8.28 -21.07
N LEU A 256 5.18 8.99 -20.14
CA LEU A 256 3.98 8.60 -19.44
C LEU A 256 2.81 9.46 -19.93
N ARG A 257 1.78 8.84 -20.50
CA ARG A 257 0.50 9.47 -20.84
C ARG A 257 -0.55 8.97 -19.87
N GLY A 258 -1.01 9.84 -18.96
CA GLY A 258 -1.90 9.41 -17.88
C GLY A 258 -1.21 8.37 -16.98
N GLN A 259 -1.59 7.09 -17.15
CA GLN A 259 -0.98 5.95 -16.47
C GLN A 259 -0.29 4.96 -17.42
N GLU A 260 -0.25 5.23 -18.72
CA GLU A 260 0.32 4.34 -19.74
C GLU A 260 1.70 4.80 -20.19
N CYS A 261 2.66 3.87 -20.27
CA CYS A 261 3.93 4.12 -20.92
C CYS A 261 3.78 4.12 -22.44
N VAL A 262 4.23 5.20 -23.07
CA VAL A 262 4.10 5.44 -24.52
C VAL A 262 5.44 5.84 -25.14
N ALA A 263 5.64 5.48 -26.40
CA ALA A 263 6.89 5.75 -27.11
C ALA A 263 7.10 7.25 -27.39
N SER A 264 6.02 7.98 -27.65
CA SER A 264 6.03 9.40 -27.98
C SER A 264 4.73 10.10 -27.55
N CYS A 265 4.85 11.41 -27.26
CA CYS A 265 3.70 12.28 -27.08
C CYS A 265 3.14 12.75 -28.44
N ASN A 266 1.86 13.12 -28.44
CA ASN A 266 1.12 13.63 -29.60
C ASN A 266 1.47 15.10 -29.91
N LEU A 267 2.75 15.37 -30.20
CA LEU A 267 3.24 16.71 -30.49
C LEU A 267 2.78 17.17 -31.89
N LEU A 268 3.02 16.31 -32.89
CA LEU A 268 2.79 16.59 -34.31
C LEU A 268 1.61 15.82 -34.92
N ASP A 269 1.14 14.77 -34.26
CA ASP A 269 0.04 13.90 -34.71
C ASP A 269 -0.83 13.47 -33.52
N GLY A 270 -1.95 12.79 -33.78
CA GLY A 270 -2.87 12.26 -32.75
C GLY A 270 -4.17 13.06 -32.62
N ALA A 271 -5.17 12.44 -32.00
CA ALA A 271 -6.51 13.02 -31.87
C ALA A 271 -6.56 14.24 -30.93
N VAL A 272 -5.74 14.23 -29.88
CA VAL A 272 -5.57 15.34 -28.94
C VAL A 272 -4.10 15.75 -28.96
N ARG A 273 -3.86 17.04 -29.18
CA ARG A 273 -2.51 17.61 -29.14
C ARG A 273 -2.00 17.65 -27.73
N GLU A 274 -0.73 17.26 -27.58
CA GLU A 274 -0.05 17.20 -26.30
C GLU A 274 1.21 18.05 -26.33
N HIS A 275 1.68 18.45 -25.16
CA HIS A 275 3.05 18.92 -24.97
C HIS A 275 3.78 17.99 -24.00
N ALA A 276 5.09 17.89 -24.17
CA ALA A 276 5.95 17.14 -23.25
C ALA A 276 6.36 18.03 -22.08
N ASN A 277 6.17 17.54 -20.85
CA ASN A 277 6.72 18.14 -19.64
C ASN A 277 7.63 17.10 -18.95
N GLY A 278 8.94 17.20 -19.22
CA GLY A 278 9.89 16.15 -18.85
C GLY A 278 9.52 14.82 -19.53
N THR A 279 9.24 13.79 -18.74
CA THR A 279 8.83 12.46 -19.21
C THR A 279 7.32 12.26 -19.25
N ARG A 280 6.51 13.33 -19.16
CA ARG A 280 5.04 13.24 -19.18
C ARG A 280 4.45 13.89 -20.42
N CYS A 281 3.45 13.23 -21.01
CA CYS A 281 2.60 13.81 -22.06
C CYS A 281 1.36 14.43 -21.42
N LEU A 282 1.15 15.74 -21.65
CA LEU A 282 0.02 16.49 -21.11
C LEU A 282 -0.81 17.09 -22.25
N PRO A 283 -2.16 17.00 -22.18
CA PRO A 283 -3.01 17.56 -23.23
C PRO A 283 -2.92 19.09 -23.25
N CYS A 284 -2.95 19.67 -24.46
CA CYS A 284 -3.13 21.10 -24.65
C CYS A 284 -4.56 21.53 -24.27
N HIS A 285 -4.75 22.82 -24.00
CA HIS A 285 -6.09 23.37 -23.81
C HIS A 285 -6.94 23.13 -25.08
N PRO A 286 -8.23 22.72 -24.94
CA PRO A 286 -9.14 22.56 -26.06
C PRO A 286 -9.33 23.84 -26.90
#